data_AF-A0A0A8EXP3-F1
#
_entry.id   AF-A0A0A8EXP3-F1
#
_cell.length_a   1.000
_cell.length_b   1.000
_cell.length_c   1.000
_cell.angle_alpha   90.00
_cell.angle_beta   90.00
_cell.angle_gamma   90.00
#
_symmetry.space_group_name_H-M   'P 1'
#
loop_
_entity.id
_entity.type
_entity.pdbx_description
1 polymer ?
#
loop_
_entity_poly.entity_id
_entity_poly.type
_entity_poly.pdbx_seq_one_letter_code
_entity_poly.pdbx_strand_id
1 'polypeptide(L)'
;MLRDEETGAVTMTQLSPAQKPAAGATAEPTAKPVKDNPKSLYGGTSSRRITVRDIAAAKERGEKWPMLTAYDAMTASVFDESGIPVLLVGDSMGNCHLGYESTVPVTLDEIAILSAAVVRGTKRALVVADLPFGSYQEGPVQALRSATRLVKEAGVSAVKLEGGERSAHQVELLVSSGIPVMAHVGLTPQSVHAYGGYPVQGRGEEAAQQLLRDAKAVQDAGAFAVVLEAVPAELAAEVTRSLHIPTVGIGAGVECDAQVLVWTDMAGFTAGRVPRFVKQYLQLRELLGGAARAFAEDVVGGAFPAEEHTFH
;
A
#
# COMPACT_ATOMS: atom_id res chain seq x y z
N MET A 1 55.87 37.56 -31.62
CA MET A 1 55.72 39.01 -31.36
C MET A 1 54.63 39.14 -30.31
N LEU A 2 54.95 39.01 -29.02
CA LEU A 2 55.49 40.01 -28.09
C LEU A 2 54.50 41.17 -27.81
N ARG A 3 54.22 41.32 -26.49
CA ARG A 3 53.75 42.52 -25.73
C ARG A 3 52.24 42.69 -25.54
N ASP A 4 51.72 43.07 -24.36
CA ASP A 4 52.31 43.35 -23.03
C ASP A 4 51.21 43.31 -21.94
N GLU A 5 51.70 43.08 -20.72
CA GLU A 5 51.25 43.40 -19.34
C GLU A 5 49.84 43.94 -19.04
N GLU A 6 49.20 43.38 -18.01
CA GLU A 6 48.89 44.19 -16.81
C GLU A 6 48.59 43.33 -15.55
N THR A 7 49.19 43.78 -14.46
CA THR A 7 49.13 43.31 -13.08
C THR A 7 47.77 43.50 -12.40
N GLY A 8 47.33 42.56 -11.56
CA GLY A 8 46.15 42.73 -10.70
C GLY A 8 46.23 41.86 -9.45
N ALA A 9 46.25 42.50 -8.28
CA ALA A 9 46.54 41.93 -6.97
C ALA A 9 45.53 40.89 -6.47
N VAL A 10 46.05 39.96 -5.66
CA VAL A 10 45.30 38.99 -4.86
C VAL A 10 44.63 39.72 -3.69
N THR A 11 43.30 39.65 -3.62
CA THR A 11 42.55 40.06 -2.43
C THR A 11 41.89 38.84 -1.81
N MET A 12 42.36 38.47 -0.62
CA MET A 12 41.74 37.51 0.28
C MET A 12 40.35 38.01 0.70
N THR A 13 39.29 37.33 0.28
CA THR A 13 37.95 37.56 0.83
C THR A 13 37.68 36.55 1.93
N GLN A 14 37.52 37.09 3.13
CA GLN A 14 37.25 36.39 4.38
C GLN A 14 35.93 35.60 4.31
N LEU A 15 35.96 34.38 4.85
CA LEU A 15 34.80 33.53 5.10
C LEU A 15 33.90 34.17 6.18
N SER A 16 32.65 34.45 5.83
CA SER A 16 31.60 34.83 6.79
C SER A 16 31.12 33.60 7.59
N PRO A 17 30.83 33.76 8.90
CA PRO A 17 30.40 32.65 9.74
C PRO A 17 28.96 32.22 9.46
N ALA A 18 28.74 30.91 9.60
CA ALA A 18 27.50 30.18 9.36
C ALA A 18 26.26 30.83 10.01
N GLN A 19 25.24 31.07 9.19
CA GLN A 19 23.90 31.42 9.66
C GLN A 19 23.21 30.15 10.20
N LYS A 20 22.79 30.21 11.46
CA LYS A 20 21.89 29.22 12.10
C LYS A 20 20.61 29.05 11.26
N PRO A 21 20.08 27.84 11.07
CA PRO A 21 18.79 27.67 10.44
C PRO A 21 17.68 28.19 11.37
N ALA A 22 16.79 29.01 10.81
CA ALA A 22 15.66 29.60 11.49
C ALA A 22 14.62 28.53 11.88
N ALA A 23 14.23 28.52 13.15
CA ALA A 23 13.07 27.81 13.63
C ALA A 23 11.80 28.45 13.04
N GLY A 24 11.04 27.68 12.26
CA GLY A 24 9.85 28.16 11.58
C GLY A 24 9.03 27.04 10.97
N ALA A 25 8.68 26.02 11.75
CA ALA A 25 7.64 25.08 11.37
C ALA A 25 6.29 25.66 11.80
N THR A 26 5.56 26.24 10.84
CA THR A 26 4.14 26.56 11.00
C THR A 26 3.36 25.26 11.06
N ALA A 27 2.96 24.88 12.27
CA ALA A 27 2.00 23.82 12.51
C ALA A 27 0.57 24.36 12.32
N GLU A 28 -0.23 23.72 11.46
CA GLU A 28 -1.69 23.58 11.62
C GLU A 28 -2.30 22.69 10.50
N PRO A 29 -3.44 21.99 10.73
CA PRO A 29 -4.11 21.71 12.00
C PRO A 29 -3.96 20.25 12.42
N THR A 30 -3.77 20.03 13.71
CA THR A 30 -3.91 18.71 14.34
C THR A 30 -5.31 18.17 14.08
N ALA A 31 -5.39 16.99 13.43
CA ALA A 31 -6.61 16.21 13.38
C ALA A 31 -7.18 16.06 14.80
N LYS A 32 -8.50 16.28 14.96
CA LYS A 32 -9.16 16.03 16.24
C LYS A 32 -8.78 14.62 16.72
N PRO A 33 -8.44 14.42 18.00
CA PRO A 33 -8.18 13.08 18.51
C PRO A 33 -9.41 12.23 18.20
N VAL A 34 -9.17 11.11 17.50
CA VAL A 34 -10.19 10.08 17.29
C VAL A 34 -10.68 9.73 18.69
N LYS A 35 -11.96 9.99 18.98
CA LYS A 35 -12.54 9.61 20.27
C LYS A 35 -12.25 8.12 20.45
N ASP A 36 -11.66 7.75 21.59
CA ASP A 36 -11.43 6.36 22.01
C ASP A 36 -12.77 5.62 22.05
N ASN A 37 -13.21 5.13 20.89
CA ASN A 37 -14.29 4.20 20.78
C ASN A 37 -13.61 2.83 20.74
N PRO A 38 -13.68 2.01 21.78
CA PRO A 38 -13.07 0.68 21.76
C PRO A 38 -13.65 -0.23 20.66
N LYS A 39 -14.74 0.19 20.00
CA LYS A 39 -15.32 -0.48 18.82
C LYS A 39 -14.85 0.08 17.48
N SER A 40 -14.04 1.15 17.44
CA SER A 40 -13.50 1.66 16.17
C SER A 40 -12.52 0.65 15.59
N LEU A 41 -12.59 0.51 14.28
CA LEU A 41 -11.74 -0.37 13.51
C LEU A 41 -10.30 0.18 13.45
N TYR A 42 -10.15 1.49 13.21
CA TYR A 42 -8.86 2.18 13.33
C TYR A 42 -8.64 2.67 14.77
N GLY A 43 -7.45 2.45 15.31
CA GLY A 43 -7.04 2.91 16.63
C GLY A 43 -7.70 2.19 17.82
N GLY A 44 -8.68 1.31 17.58
CA GLY A 44 -9.30 0.51 18.64
C GLY A 44 -8.34 -0.50 19.25
N THR A 45 -8.44 -0.70 20.57
CA THR A 45 -7.68 -1.73 21.27
C THR A 45 -8.40 -3.08 21.15
N SER A 46 -7.82 -4.01 20.39
CA SER A 46 -8.33 -5.38 20.26
C SER A 46 -7.27 -6.39 20.67
N SER A 47 -7.66 -7.35 21.51
CA SER A 47 -6.81 -8.49 21.93
C SER A 47 -6.77 -9.62 20.90
N ARG A 48 -7.51 -9.50 19.79
CA ARG A 48 -7.57 -10.46 18.68
C ARG A 48 -7.34 -9.80 17.33
N ARG A 49 -7.06 -10.62 16.31
CA ARG A 49 -7.07 -10.16 14.92
C ARG A 49 -8.44 -9.62 14.51
N ILE A 50 -8.41 -8.56 13.71
CA ILE A 50 -9.56 -8.00 13.02
C ILE A 50 -10.08 -9.03 12.02
N THR A 51 -11.39 -9.14 11.93
CA THR A 51 -12.10 -10.12 11.09
C THR A 51 -12.93 -9.42 10.03
N VAL A 52 -13.32 -10.15 9.00
CA VAL A 52 -14.23 -9.65 7.96
C VAL A 52 -15.59 -9.20 8.52
N ARG A 53 -16.01 -9.71 9.69
CA ARG A 53 -17.21 -9.23 10.39
C ARG A 53 -17.01 -7.84 11.00
N ASP A 54 -15.82 -7.55 11.52
CA ASP A 54 -15.50 -6.21 12.03
C ASP A 54 -15.49 -5.19 10.88
N ILE A 55 -14.98 -5.61 9.71
CA ILE A 55 -14.97 -4.82 8.47
C ILE A 55 -16.40 -4.51 7.99
N ALA A 56 -17.29 -5.52 7.93
CA ALA A 56 -18.69 -5.31 7.57
C ALA A 56 -19.39 -4.36 8.56
N ALA A 57 -19.17 -4.57 9.86
CA ALA A 57 -19.74 -3.72 10.90
C ALA A 57 -19.23 -2.27 10.83
N ALA A 58 -18.02 -2.03 10.33
CA ALA A 58 -17.51 -0.66 10.12
C ALA A 58 -18.31 0.07 9.03
N LYS A 59 -18.64 -0.61 7.91
CA LYS A 59 -19.51 -0.04 6.87
C LYS A 59 -20.90 0.29 7.42
N GLU A 60 -21.52 -0.62 8.19
CA GLU A 60 -22.83 -0.39 8.81
C GLU A 60 -22.84 0.85 9.72
N ARG A 61 -21.70 1.17 10.36
CA ARG A 61 -21.53 2.37 11.18
C ARG A 61 -21.15 3.63 10.39
N GLY A 62 -20.92 3.53 9.08
CA GLY A 62 -20.36 4.61 8.27
C GLY A 62 -18.94 5.00 8.69
N GLU A 63 -18.19 4.06 9.27
CA GLU A 63 -16.84 4.29 9.77
C GLU A 63 -15.80 4.07 8.66
N LYS A 64 -15.06 5.13 8.32
CA LYS A 64 -13.95 5.03 7.37
C LYS A 64 -12.70 4.46 8.01
N TRP A 65 -11.97 3.62 7.29
CA TRP A 65 -10.75 2.98 7.81
C TRP A 65 -9.59 2.97 6.79
N PRO A 66 -8.33 3.05 7.27
CA PRO A 66 -7.16 2.99 6.43
C PRO A 66 -6.70 1.54 6.20
N MET A 67 -6.09 1.31 5.05
CA MET A 67 -5.40 0.08 4.69
C MET A 67 -4.04 0.46 4.11
N LEU A 68 -3.01 -0.32 4.44
CA LEU A 68 -1.67 -0.12 3.87
C LEU A 68 -1.14 -1.44 3.35
N THR A 69 -0.31 -1.38 2.31
CA THR A 69 0.49 -2.55 1.96
C THR A 69 1.58 -2.80 3.01
N ALA A 70 2.03 -4.04 3.17
CA ALA A 70 3.18 -4.40 3.98
C ALA A 70 3.84 -5.66 3.41
N TYR A 71 5.16 -5.77 3.53
CA TYR A 71 5.92 -6.85 2.87
C TYR A 71 6.94 -7.53 3.78
N ASP A 72 7.13 -7.04 5.00
CA ASP A 72 8.07 -7.58 5.98
C ASP A 72 7.54 -7.41 7.41
N ALA A 73 8.17 -8.12 8.36
CA ALA A 73 7.73 -8.14 9.75
C ALA A 73 7.92 -6.80 10.48
N MET A 74 8.96 -6.04 10.15
CA MET A 74 9.33 -4.80 10.86
C MET A 74 8.39 -3.67 10.47
N THR A 75 8.14 -3.51 9.17
CA THR A 75 7.17 -2.54 8.67
C THR A 75 5.76 -2.89 9.14
N ALA A 76 5.40 -4.18 9.08
CA ALA A 76 4.10 -4.64 9.54
C ALA A 76 3.87 -4.40 11.03
N SER A 77 4.89 -4.59 11.89
CA SER A 77 4.75 -4.34 13.33
C SER A 77 4.51 -2.87 13.62
N VAL A 78 5.20 -1.96 12.94
CA VAL A 78 4.98 -0.50 13.08
C VAL A 78 3.55 -0.13 12.69
N PHE A 79 3.03 -0.67 11.58
CA PHE A 79 1.64 -0.40 11.16
C PHE A 79 0.61 -1.03 12.09
N ASP A 80 0.88 -2.24 12.59
CA ASP A 80 0.03 -2.87 13.60
C ASP A 80 0.02 -2.03 14.89
N GLU A 81 1.15 -1.58 15.41
CA GLU A 81 1.21 -0.72 16.59
C GLU A 81 0.53 0.64 16.36
N SER A 82 0.59 1.16 15.14
CA SER A 82 -0.06 2.41 14.73
C SER A 82 -1.59 2.28 14.53
N GLY A 83 -2.17 1.11 14.79
CA GLY A 83 -3.63 0.95 14.73
C GLY A 83 -4.20 0.67 13.34
N ILE A 84 -3.37 0.42 12.31
CA ILE A 84 -3.86 0.11 10.95
C ILE A 84 -4.63 -1.22 10.99
N PRO A 85 -5.90 -1.25 10.55
CA PRO A 85 -6.75 -2.43 10.73
C PRO A 85 -6.54 -3.53 9.69
N VAL A 86 -6.12 -3.17 8.47
CA VAL A 86 -5.94 -4.11 7.36
C VAL A 86 -4.58 -3.87 6.72
N LEU A 87 -3.80 -4.95 6.57
CA LEU A 87 -2.55 -4.96 5.84
C LEU A 87 -2.66 -5.84 4.61
N LEU A 88 -2.16 -5.33 3.48
CA LEU A 88 -2.13 -6.05 2.21
C LEU A 88 -0.70 -6.45 1.85
N VAL A 89 -0.47 -7.75 1.72
CA VAL A 89 0.70 -8.27 1.02
C VAL A 89 0.34 -8.36 -0.46
N GLY A 90 0.46 -7.21 -1.12
CA GLY A 90 0.07 -7.05 -2.51
C GLY A 90 1.19 -7.38 -3.48
N ASP A 91 0.82 -7.81 -4.69
CA ASP A 91 1.76 -8.06 -5.79
C ASP A 91 2.52 -6.80 -6.25
N SER A 92 2.06 -5.61 -5.85
CA SER A 92 2.83 -4.35 -5.85
C SER A 92 4.25 -4.47 -5.28
N MET A 93 4.52 -5.46 -4.41
CA MET A 93 5.86 -5.84 -3.96
C MET A 93 6.82 -6.12 -5.13
N GLY A 94 6.32 -6.62 -6.26
CA GLY A 94 7.12 -6.85 -7.46
C GLY A 94 7.82 -5.56 -7.90
N ASN A 95 7.08 -4.45 -7.96
CA ASN A 95 7.64 -3.15 -8.31
C ASN A 95 8.45 -2.53 -7.17
N CYS A 96 7.84 -2.36 -5.99
CA CYS A 96 8.42 -1.52 -4.94
C CYS A 96 9.44 -2.23 -4.04
N HIS A 97 9.51 -3.56 -4.09
CA HIS A 97 10.39 -4.37 -3.25
C HIS A 97 11.38 -5.21 -4.05
N LEU A 98 10.93 -5.84 -5.15
CA LEU A 98 11.77 -6.71 -5.98
C LEU A 98 12.35 -6.02 -7.23
N GLY A 99 11.87 -4.83 -7.58
CA GLY A 99 12.37 -4.05 -8.72
C GLY A 99 11.92 -4.55 -10.10
N TYR A 100 10.85 -5.34 -10.17
CA TYR A 100 10.20 -5.68 -11.44
C TYR A 100 9.54 -4.47 -12.09
N GLU A 101 9.44 -4.51 -13.42
CA GLU A 101 8.79 -3.44 -14.20
C GLU A 101 7.26 -3.48 -14.11
N SER A 102 6.69 -4.65 -13.78
CA SER A 102 5.25 -4.86 -13.55
C SER A 102 5.04 -5.92 -12.46
N THR A 103 3.79 -6.12 -12.05
CA THR A 103 3.42 -7.17 -11.08
C THR A 103 3.28 -8.56 -11.73
N VAL A 104 3.33 -8.66 -13.06
CA VAL A 104 3.15 -9.90 -13.82
C VAL A 104 4.17 -11.00 -13.45
N PRO A 105 5.46 -10.73 -13.20
CA PRO A 105 6.44 -11.75 -12.85
C PRO A 105 6.30 -12.31 -11.43
N VAL A 106 5.52 -11.66 -10.56
CA VAL A 106 5.41 -12.04 -9.14
C VAL A 106 4.84 -13.45 -9.03
N THR A 107 5.51 -14.28 -8.26
CA THR A 107 5.15 -15.68 -8.04
C THR A 107 4.35 -15.87 -6.76
N LEU A 108 3.62 -17.00 -6.67
CA LEU A 108 2.90 -17.37 -5.46
C LEU A 108 3.86 -17.60 -4.28
N ASP A 109 5.07 -18.10 -4.54
CA ASP A 109 6.05 -18.37 -3.48
C ASP A 109 6.62 -17.06 -2.88
N GLU A 110 6.83 -16.03 -3.71
CA GLU A 110 7.20 -14.68 -3.25
C GLU A 110 6.11 -14.04 -2.41
N ILE A 111 4.84 -14.16 -2.82
CA ILE A 111 3.73 -13.71 -1.98
C ILE A 111 3.69 -14.50 -0.67
N ALA A 112 3.85 -15.83 -0.72
CA ALA A 112 3.75 -16.68 0.47
C ALA A 112 4.81 -16.32 1.53
N ILE A 113 6.08 -16.13 1.13
CA ILE A 113 7.16 -15.84 2.07
C ILE A 113 7.00 -14.47 2.74
N LEU A 114 6.62 -13.44 1.98
CA LEU A 114 6.41 -12.10 2.52
C LEU A 114 5.13 -12.01 3.35
N SER A 115 4.07 -12.72 2.94
CA SER A 115 2.85 -12.86 3.72
C SER A 115 3.13 -13.47 5.09
N ALA A 116 3.94 -14.53 5.13
CA ALA A 116 4.31 -15.17 6.39
C ALA A 116 5.11 -14.23 7.30
N ALA A 117 5.96 -13.36 6.73
CA ALA A 117 6.68 -12.34 7.49
C ALA A 117 5.74 -11.30 8.10
N VAL A 118 4.78 -10.78 7.32
CA VAL A 118 3.78 -9.80 7.78
C VAL A 118 2.87 -10.40 8.86
N VAL A 119 2.45 -11.66 8.70
CA VAL A 119 1.64 -12.36 9.71
C VAL A 119 2.42 -12.49 11.03
N ARG A 120 3.71 -12.83 10.99
CA ARG A 120 4.58 -12.89 12.19
C ARG A 120 4.80 -11.53 12.83
N GLY A 121 4.86 -10.46 12.03
CA GLY A 121 5.05 -9.08 12.51
C GLY A 121 3.81 -8.44 13.13
N THR A 122 2.63 -9.04 12.99
CA THR A 122 1.36 -8.45 13.43
C THR A 122 0.62 -9.30 14.45
N LYS A 123 -0.17 -8.65 15.31
CA LYS A 123 -1.05 -9.30 16.28
C LYS A 123 -2.52 -8.97 16.05
N ARG A 124 -2.84 -7.76 15.57
CA ARG A 124 -4.22 -7.27 15.45
C ARG A 124 -4.71 -7.13 14.01
N ALA A 125 -3.90 -6.67 13.07
CA ALA A 125 -4.35 -6.41 11.72
C ALA A 125 -4.92 -7.67 11.03
N LEU A 126 -5.95 -7.47 10.21
CA LEU A 126 -6.37 -8.43 9.20
C LEU A 126 -5.32 -8.43 8.09
N VAL A 127 -4.63 -9.55 7.89
CA VAL A 127 -3.65 -9.69 6.81
C VAL A 127 -4.33 -10.33 5.60
N VAL A 128 -4.32 -9.60 4.49
CA VAL A 128 -4.81 -10.01 3.17
C VAL A 128 -3.60 -10.23 2.26
N ALA A 129 -3.57 -11.31 1.49
CA ALA A 129 -2.53 -11.53 0.48
C ALA A 129 -3.11 -11.63 -0.92
N ASP A 130 -2.40 -11.08 -1.89
CA ASP A 130 -2.79 -11.19 -3.29
C ASP A 130 -2.62 -12.60 -3.85
N LEU A 131 -3.56 -13.02 -4.68
CA LEU A 131 -3.32 -14.07 -5.66
C LEU A 131 -2.61 -13.41 -6.86
N PRO A 132 -1.32 -13.69 -7.10
CA PRO A 132 -0.59 -13.04 -8.18
C PRO A 132 -1.07 -13.51 -9.55
N PHE A 133 -0.66 -12.80 -10.60
CA PHE A 133 -1.00 -13.14 -11.98
C PHE A 133 -0.70 -14.62 -12.31
N GLY A 134 -1.63 -15.28 -12.99
CA GLY A 134 -1.54 -16.69 -13.37
C GLY A 134 -1.91 -17.70 -12.28
N SER A 135 -2.14 -17.28 -11.03
CA SER A 135 -2.41 -18.19 -9.90
C SER A 135 -3.89 -18.53 -9.69
N TYR A 136 -4.81 -17.85 -10.37
CA TYR A 136 -6.26 -18.04 -10.20
C TYR A 136 -7.06 -17.97 -11.51
N GLN A 137 -6.42 -17.57 -12.62
CA GLN A 137 -7.07 -17.29 -13.90
C GLN A 137 -7.41 -18.57 -14.67
N GLU A 138 -6.78 -19.71 -14.38
CA GLU A 138 -7.11 -21.00 -15.01
C GLU A 138 -8.54 -21.45 -14.62
N GLY A 139 -8.97 -21.14 -13.40
CA GLY A 139 -10.33 -21.38 -12.94
C GLY A 139 -10.44 -21.54 -11.42
N PRO A 140 -11.66 -21.79 -10.92
CA PRO A 140 -11.94 -21.84 -9.47
C PRO A 140 -11.08 -22.84 -8.70
N VAL A 141 -10.84 -24.03 -9.26
CA VAL A 141 -10.04 -25.08 -8.58
C VAL A 141 -8.58 -24.66 -8.41
N GLN A 142 -8.00 -23.98 -9.41
CA GLN A 142 -6.65 -23.44 -9.31
C GLN A 142 -6.60 -22.34 -8.23
N ALA A 143 -7.54 -21.41 -8.27
CA ALA A 143 -7.66 -20.34 -7.27
C ALA A 143 -7.74 -20.89 -5.84
N LEU A 144 -8.54 -21.94 -5.63
CA LEU A 144 -8.67 -22.62 -4.33
C LEU A 144 -7.35 -23.22 -3.86
N ARG A 145 -6.59 -23.87 -4.73
CA ARG A 145 -5.26 -24.42 -4.38
C ARG A 145 -4.30 -23.30 -3.97
N SER A 146 -4.21 -22.24 -4.77
CA SER A 146 -3.34 -21.09 -4.51
C SER A 146 -3.70 -20.37 -3.20
N ALA A 147 -4.99 -20.09 -2.99
CA ALA A 147 -5.47 -19.46 -1.77
C ALA A 147 -5.27 -20.35 -0.53
N THR A 148 -5.50 -21.66 -0.66
CA THR A 148 -5.25 -22.62 0.43
C THR A 148 -3.78 -22.60 0.85
N ARG A 149 -2.84 -22.50 -0.11
CA ARG A 149 -1.40 -22.36 0.22
C ARG A 149 -1.15 -21.10 1.05
N LEU A 150 -1.66 -19.94 0.62
CA LEU A 150 -1.46 -18.69 1.37
C LEU A 150 -2.07 -18.76 2.78
N VAL A 151 -3.28 -19.29 2.92
CA VAL A 151 -3.93 -19.42 4.24
C VAL A 151 -3.15 -20.38 5.14
N LYS A 152 -2.74 -21.55 4.64
CA LYS A 152 -2.10 -22.59 5.44
C LYS A 152 -0.61 -22.34 5.73
N GLU A 153 0.14 -21.92 4.72
CA GLU A 153 1.59 -21.78 4.78
C GLU A 153 1.99 -20.40 5.31
N ALA A 154 1.28 -19.34 4.88
CA ALA A 154 1.60 -17.98 5.31
C ALA A 154 0.75 -17.48 6.50
N GLY A 155 -0.41 -18.09 6.76
CA GLY A 155 -1.27 -17.73 7.89
C GLY A 155 -2.12 -16.48 7.66
N VAL A 156 -2.33 -16.09 6.41
CA VAL A 156 -3.20 -14.94 6.08
C VAL A 156 -4.66 -15.26 6.39
N SER A 157 -5.43 -14.22 6.71
CA SER A 157 -6.84 -14.37 7.08
C SER A 157 -7.80 -14.22 5.90
N ALA A 158 -7.31 -13.70 4.78
CA ALA A 158 -8.06 -13.49 3.55
C ALA A 158 -7.13 -13.41 2.34
N VAL A 159 -7.69 -13.55 1.15
CA VAL A 159 -6.98 -13.33 -0.12
C VAL A 159 -7.61 -12.20 -0.92
N LYS A 160 -6.83 -11.55 -1.79
CA LYS A 160 -7.30 -10.60 -2.80
C LYS A 160 -7.07 -11.17 -4.21
N LEU A 161 -8.01 -10.95 -5.12
CA LEU A 161 -7.85 -11.31 -6.54
C LEU A 161 -8.48 -10.25 -7.44
N GLU A 162 -7.95 -10.12 -8.67
CA GLU A 162 -8.38 -9.10 -9.62
C GLU A 162 -9.33 -9.64 -10.68
N GLY A 163 -10.42 -8.92 -10.93
CA GLY A 163 -11.42 -9.27 -11.93
C GLY A 163 -12.83 -9.15 -11.37
N GLY A 164 -13.75 -8.64 -12.20
CA GLY A 164 -15.18 -8.57 -11.92
C GLY A 164 -15.91 -9.84 -12.30
N GLU A 165 -16.84 -9.76 -13.25
CA GLU A 165 -17.66 -10.89 -13.71
C GLU A 165 -16.81 -12.11 -14.09
N ARG A 166 -15.67 -11.88 -14.75
CA ARG A 166 -14.74 -12.94 -15.19
C ARG A 166 -14.13 -13.78 -14.07
N SER A 167 -14.18 -13.28 -12.83
CA SER A 167 -13.59 -13.94 -11.66
C SER A 167 -14.63 -14.35 -10.61
N ALA A 168 -15.92 -14.14 -10.89
CA ALA A 168 -17.01 -14.43 -9.95
C ALA A 168 -17.03 -15.90 -9.49
N HIS A 169 -16.82 -16.85 -10.40
CA HIS A 169 -16.80 -18.28 -10.05
C HIS A 169 -15.61 -18.66 -9.14
N GLN A 170 -14.46 -17.99 -9.29
CA GLN A 170 -13.32 -18.16 -8.39
C GLN A 170 -13.67 -17.63 -7.01
N VAL A 171 -14.24 -16.42 -6.92
CA VAL A 171 -14.69 -15.82 -5.65
C VAL A 171 -15.67 -16.74 -4.95
N GLU A 172 -16.70 -17.21 -5.65
CA GLU A 172 -17.75 -18.08 -5.09
C GLU A 172 -17.17 -19.39 -4.51
N LEU A 173 -16.28 -20.06 -5.24
CA LEU A 173 -15.68 -21.31 -4.74
C LEU A 173 -14.79 -21.06 -3.52
N LEU A 174 -14.00 -19.99 -3.52
CA LEU A 174 -13.14 -19.63 -2.38
C LEU A 174 -13.97 -19.35 -1.13
N VAL A 175 -15.01 -18.52 -1.27
CA VAL A 175 -15.89 -18.13 -0.17
C VAL A 175 -16.66 -19.33 0.37
N SER A 176 -17.25 -20.15 -0.49
CA SER A 176 -17.96 -21.39 -0.09
C SER A 176 -17.03 -22.44 0.54
N SER A 177 -15.72 -22.38 0.25
CA SER A 177 -14.69 -23.19 0.90
C SER A 177 -14.19 -22.59 2.22
N GLY A 178 -14.73 -21.45 2.65
CA GLY A 178 -14.39 -20.78 3.91
C GLY A 178 -13.18 -19.83 3.84
N ILE A 179 -12.70 -19.47 2.64
CA ILE A 179 -11.63 -18.49 2.46
C ILE A 179 -12.24 -17.13 2.15
N PRO A 180 -12.09 -16.11 3.02
CA PRO A 180 -12.59 -14.77 2.72
C PRO A 180 -11.85 -14.12 1.55
N VAL A 181 -12.61 -13.51 0.64
CA VAL A 181 -12.08 -12.87 -0.57
C VAL A 181 -12.36 -11.37 -0.56
N MET A 182 -11.31 -10.57 -0.74
CA MET A 182 -11.39 -9.17 -1.14
C MET A 182 -11.28 -9.13 -2.67
N ALA A 183 -12.30 -8.64 -3.35
CA ALA A 183 -12.25 -8.48 -4.81
C ALA A 183 -11.46 -7.23 -5.20
N HIS A 184 -11.05 -7.12 -6.46
CA HIS A 184 -10.43 -5.93 -7.03
C HIS A 184 -10.97 -5.68 -8.45
N VAL A 185 -11.61 -4.53 -8.65
CA VAL A 185 -12.16 -4.06 -9.94
C VAL A 185 -11.70 -2.63 -10.24
N GLY A 186 -11.95 -2.16 -11.45
CA GLY A 186 -11.35 -0.92 -11.96
C GLY A 186 -10.05 -1.26 -12.67
N LEU A 187 -9.00 -0.47 -12.45
CA LEU A 187 -7.69 -0.77 -13.00
C LEU A 187 -7.12 -1.98 -12.25
N THR A 188 -6.96 -3.10 -12.95
CA THR A 188 -6.32 -4.31 -12.40
C THR A 188 -4.88 -4.41 -12.94
N PRO A 189 -3.83 -4.02 -12.18
CA PRO A 189 -2.44 -3.98 -12.65
C PRO A 189 -1.93 -5.27 -13.30
N GLN A 190 -2.45 -6.45 -12.93
CA GLN A 190 -2.07 -7.72 -13.57
C GLN A 190 -2.45 -7.77 -15.06
N SER A 191 -3.37 -6.91 -15.50
CA SER A 191 -3.80 -6.76 -16.89
C SER A 191 -3.09 -5.61 -17.63
N VAL A 192 -1.96 -5.10 -17.11
CA VAL A 192 -1.22 -3.94 -17.67
C VAL A 192 -0.94 -4.07 -19.17
N HIS A 193 -0.61 -5.27 -19.66
CA HIS A 193 -0.35 -5.50 -21.08
C HIS A 193 -1.61 -5.46 -21.95
N ALA A 194 -2.76 -5.86 -21.41
CA ALA A 194 -4.04 -5.71 -22.09
C ALA A 194 -4.50 -4.25 -22.13
N TYR A 195 -4.17 -3.47 -21.09
CA TYR A 195 -4.50 -2.03 -21.03
C TYR A 195 -3.52 -1.12 -21.77
N GLY A 196 -2.31 -1.60 -22.06
CA GLY A 196 -1.23 -0.76 -22.59
C GLY A 196 -0.69 0.26 -21.57
N GLY A 197 -0.79 -0.04 -20.27
CA GLY A 197 -0.36 0.84 -19.18
C GLY A 197 -1.35 0.88 -18.02
N TYR A 198 -1.40 2.01 -17.30
CA TYR A 198 -2.24 2.22 -16.11
C TYR A 198 -3.31 3.31 -16.32
N PRO A 199 -4.25 3.12 -17.27
CA PRO A 199 -5.29 4.12 -17.53
C PRO A 199 -6.40 4.10 -16.48
N VAL A 200 -7.02 5.27 -16.27
CA VAL A 200 -8.25 5.41 -15.48
C VAL A 200 -9.38 4.58 -16.12
N GLN A 201 -10.07 3.77 -15.32
CA GLN A 201 -11.17 2.91 -15.76
C GLN A 201 -12.54 3.54 -15.53
N GLY A 202 -13.59 3.01 -16.15
CA GLY A 202 -14.97 3.48 -15.95
C GLY A 202 -15.28 4.83 -16.59
N ARG A 203 -14.54 5.23 -17.64
CA ARG A 203 -14.83 6.45 -18.42
C ARG A 203 -15.83 6.15 -19.53
N GLY A 204 -16.91 6.94 -19.56
CA GLY A 204 -18.01 6.75 -20.50
C GLY A 204 -19.04 5.75 -19.96
N GLU A 205 -20.27 5.87 -20.47
CA GLU A 205 -21.43 5.15 -19.93
C GLU A 205 -21.22 3.62 -19.92
N GLU A 206 -20.75 3.04 -21.02
CA GLU A 206 -20.58 1.59 -21.14
C GLU A 206 -19.56 1.04 -20.12
N ALA A 207 -18.41 1.70 -19.98
CA ALA A 207 -17.38 1.30 -19.02
C ALA A 207 -17.82 1.52 -17.57
N ALA A 208 -18.62 2.56 -17.31
CA ALA A 208 -19.23 2.80 -16.00
C ALA A 208 -20.21 1.69 -15.63
N GLN A 209 -21.09 1.32 -16.56
CA GLN A 209 -22.03 0.21 -16.37
C GLN A 209 -21.31 -1.14 -16.21
N GLN A 210 -20.22 -1.38 -16.95
CA GLN A 210 -19.40 -2.59 -16.78
C GLN A 210 -18.80 -2.65 -15.38
N LEU A 211 -18.24 -1.54 -14.87
CA LEU A 211 -17.68 -1.50 -13.52
C LEU A 211 -18.73 -1.80 -12.44
N LEU A 212 -19.95 -1.26 -12.59
CA LEU A 212 -21.07 -1.56 -11.69
C LEU A 212 -21.44 -3.04 -11.71
N ARG A 213 -21.53 -3.65 -12.90
CA ARG A 213 -21.76 -5.09 -13.04
C ARG A 213 -20.67 -5.92 -12.39
N ASP A 214 -19.41 -5.57 -12.65
CA ASP A 214 -18.24 -6.23 -12.08
C ASP A 214 -18.26 -6.19 -10.55
N ALA A 215 -18.50 -5.01 -9.97
CA ALA A 215 -18.55 -4.82 -8.52
C ALA A 215 -19.73 -5.57 -7.88
N LYS A 216 -20.88 -5.60 -8.56
CA LYS A 216 -22.06 -6.36 -8.10
C LYS A 216 -21.83 -7.87 -8.22
N ALA A 217 -21.22 -8.34 -9.29
CA ALA A 217 -20.94 -9.76 -9.51
C ALA A 217 -20.02 -10.35 -8.43
N VAL A 218 -18.96 -9.64 -8.06
CA VAL A 218 -18.06 -10.11 -7.00
C VAL A 218 -18.70 -10.08 -5.61
N GLN A 219 -19.59 -9.12 -5.36
CA GLN A 219 -20.41 -9.10 -4.14
C GLN A 219 -21.37 -10.28 -4.10
N ASP A 220 -22.08 -10.54 -5.21
CA ASP A 220 -23.05 -11.63 -5.28
C ASP A 220 -22.37 -13.00 -5.20
N ALA A 221 -21.11 -13.11 -5.64
CA ALA A 221 -20.24 -14.27 -5.43
C ALA A 221 -19.72 -14.39 -3.98
N GLY A 222 -19.95 -13.41 -3.11
CA GLY A 222 -19.66 -13.47 -1.68
C GLY A 222 -18.37 -12.81 -1.22
N ALA A 223 -17.73 -11.97 -2.05
CA ALA A 223 -16.59 -11.16 -1.59
C ALA A 223 -16.98 -10.31 -0.37
N PHE A 224 -16.10 -10.20 0.63
CA PHE A 224 -16.40 -9.43 1.86
C PHE A 224 -16.13 -7.92 1.70
N ALA A 225 -15.33 -7.54 0.70
CA ALA A 225 -14.99 -6.17 0.34
C ALA A 225 -14.51 -6.14 -1.12
N VAL A 226 -14.50 -4.96 -1.73
CA VAL A 226 -14.00 -4.76 -3.10
C VAL A 226 -13.10 -3.52 -3.18
N VAL A 227 -11.91 -3.69 -3.75
CA VAL A 227 -11.01 -2.58 -4.09
C VAL A 227 -11.48 -1.94 -5.39
N LEU A 228 -11.53 -0.60 -5.42
CA LEU A 228 -11.77 0.21 -6.60
C LEU A 228 -10.50 1.02 -6.92
N GLU A 229 -9.82 0.68 -8.01
CA GLU A 229 -8.57 1.33 -8.41
C GLU A 229 -8.72 2.21 -9.65
N ALA A 230 -8.22 3.44 -9.56
CA ALA A 230 -8.19 4.43 -10.64
C ALA A 230 -9.55 4.60 -11.35
N VAL A 231 -10.60 4.87 -10.56
CA VAL A 231 -12.00 5.07 -11.01
C VAL A 231 -12.42 6.53 -10.78
N PRO A 232 -13.22 7.16 -11.66
CA PRO A 232 -13.84 8.45 -11.40
C PRO A 232 -14.57 8.47 -10.05
N ALA A 233 -14.34 9.54 -9.26
CA ALA A 233 -14.87 9.65 -7.90
C ALA A 233 -16.41 9.50 -7.84
N GLU A 234 -17.14 10.09 -8.80
CA GLU A 234 -18.61 10.00 -8.85
C GLU A 234 -19.10 8.56 -9.06
N LEU A 235 -18.42 7.82 -9.95
CA LEU A 235 -18.73 6.42 -10.22
C LEU A 235 -18.35 5.53 -9.02
N ALA A 236 -17.21 5.77 -8.38
CA ALA A 236 -16.84 5.05 -7.16
C ALA A 236 -17.83 5.32 -6.00
N ALA A 237 -18.34 6.54 -5.90
CA ALA A 237 -19.39 6.89 -4.93
C ALA A 237 -20.71 6.16 -5.26
N GLU A 238 -21.08 6.05 -6.54
CA GLU A 238 -22.23 5.27 -7.00
C GLU A 238 -22.09 3.78 -6.66
N VAL A 239 -20.95 3.16 -6.98
CA VAL A 239 -20.63 1.77 -6.62
C VAL A 239 -20.70 1.59 -5.10
N THR A 240 -20.13 2.51 -4.32
CA THR A 240 -20.11 2.40 -2.85
C THR A 240 -21.53 2.40 -2.25
N ARG A 241 -22.43 3.21 -2.81
CA ARG A 241 -23.85 3.26 -2.39
C ARG A 241 -24.66 2.05 -2.84
N SER A 242 -24.30 1.41 -3.96
CA SER A 242 -25.05 0.27 -4.50
C SER A 242 -24.66 -1.07 -3.85
N LEU A 243 -23.48 -1.15 -3.22
CA LEU A 243 -22.99 -2.34 -2.55
C LEU A 243 -23.28 -2.34 -1.05
N HIS A 244 -23.63 -3.52 -0.52
CA HIS A 244 -23.72 -3.77 0.93
C HIS A 244 -22.37 -4.19 1.54
N ILE A 245 -21.38 -4.56 0.72
CA ILE A 245 -20.00 -4.82 1.16
C ILE A 245 -19.14 -3.55 1.10
N PRO A 246 -18.12 -3.41 1.95
CA PRO A 246 -17.20 -2.27 1.92
C PRO A 246 -16.44 -2.11 0.60
N THR A 247 -16.31 -0.86 0.15
CA THR A 247 -15.41 -0.46 -0.93
C THR A 247 -14.09 0.12 -0.40
N VAL A 248 -12.97 -0.27 -1.00
CA VAL A 248 -11.63 0.23 -0.65
C VAL A 248 -11.06 1.00 -1.83
N GLY A 249 -10.94 2.32 -1.71
CA GLY A 249 -10.48 3.17 -2.80
C GLY A 249 -8.95 3.29 -2.87
N ILE A 250 -8.42 3.29 -4.10
CA ILE A 250 -7.08 3.78 -4.41
C ILE A 250 -7.15 4.59 -5.71
N GLY A 251 -7.08 5.92 -5.57
CA GLY A 251 -7.41 6.80 -6.70
C GLY A 251 -8.88 6.74 -7.13
N ALA A 252 -9.79 6.42 -6.21
CA ALA A 252 -11.24 6.32 -6.43
C ALA A 252 -12.06 7.36 -5.65
N GLY A 253 -11.43 8.42 -5.16
CA GLY A 253 -12.10 9.48 -4.40
C GLY A 253 -12.43 9.09 -2.95
N VAL A 254 -12.95 10.06 -2.21
CA VAL A 254 -13.13 9.95 -0.75
C VAL A 254 -14.37 9.17 -0.34
N GLU A 255 -15.32 8.95 -1.24
CA GLU A 255 -16.62 8.36 -0.94
C GLU A 255 -16.59 6.84 -0.78
N CYS A 256 -15.44 6.18 -1.01
CA CYS A 256 -15.27 4.77 -0.62
C CYS A 256 -15.28 4.61 0.91
N ASP A 257 -15.66 3.42 1.38
CA ASP A 257 -15.70 3.10 2.82
C ASP A 257 -14.29 3.07 3.44
N ALA A 258 -13.27 2.80 2.64
CA ALA A 258 -11.88 2.74 3.06
C ALA A 258 -10.93 3.27 1.99
N GLN A 259 -9.67 3.44 2.36
CA GLN A 259 -8.61 3.84 1.42
C GLN A 259 -7.39 2.94 1.59
N VAL A 260 -6.76 2.56 0.48
CA VAL A 260 -5.50 1.82 0.46
C VAL A 260 -4.42 2.59 -0.29
N LEU A 261 -3.19 2.55 0.22
CA LEU A 261 -1.99 3.01 -0.49
C LEU A 261 -0.87 1.98 -0.38
N VAL A 262 -0.03 1.94 -1.41
CA VAL A 262 1.28 1.30 -1.34
C VAL A 262 2.11 2.06 -0.31
N TRP A 263 2.63 1.37 0.71
CA TRP A 263 3.24 2.06 1.84
C TRP A 263 4.51 2.83 1.44
N THR A 264 5.27 2.35 0.45
CA THR A 264 6.48 3.04 -0.04
C THR A 264 6.13 4.35 -0.74
N ASP A 265 4.98 4.41 -1.42
CA ASP A 265 4.49 5.65 -2.02
C ASP A 265 4.04 6.63 -0.94
N MET A 266 3.24 6.13 0.02
CA MET A 266 2.76 6.89 1.18
C MET A 266 3.91 7.47 2.00
N ALA A 267 4.99 6.70 2.21
CA ALA A 267 6.16 7.10 2.99
C ALA A 267 7.22 7.89 2.19
N GLY A 268 6.97 8.18 0.90
CA GLY A 268 7.92 8.87 0.03
C GLY A 268 9.25 8.11 -0.15
N PHE A 269 9.17 6.78 -0.17
CA PHE A 269 10.30 5.90 -0.43
C PHE A 269 10.43 5.50 -1.90
N THR A 270 9.34 5.43 -2.66
CA THR A 270 9.38 5.17 -4.11
C THR A 270 10.13 6.29 -4.84
N ALA A 271 10.98 5.91 -5.81
CA ALA A 271 11.71 6.88 -6.62
C ALA A 271 10.87 7.44 -7.77
N GLY A 272 11.20 8.65 -8.22
CA GLY A 272 10.64 9.21 -9.46
C GLY A 272 9.24 9.79 -9.29
N ARG A 273 8.43 9.71 -10.35
CA ARG A 273 7.13 10.35 -10.42
C ARG A 273 6.08 9.53 -9.67
N VAL A 274 5.58 10.10 -8.58
CA VAL A 274 4.52 9.52 -7.78
C VAL A 274 3.15 9.67 -8.48
N PRO A 275 2.26 8.66 -8.45
CA PRO A 275 0.91 8.78 -9.00
C PRO A 275 0.11 9.92 -8.35
N ARG A 276 -0.75 10.59 -9.14
CA ARG A 276 -1.50 11.78 -8.70
C ARG A 276 -2.39 11.54 -7.47
N PHE A 277 -2.86 10.31 -7.26
CA PHE A 277 -3.73 9.96 -6.15
C PHE A 277 -2.99 9.73 -4.83
N VAL A 278 -1.66 9.69 -4.84
CA VAL A 278 -0.85 9.47 -3.64
C VAL A 278 -0.60 10.81 -2.94
N LYS A 279 -0.76 10.80 -1.62
CA LYS A 279 -0.19 11.81 -0.72
C LYS A 279 1.02 11.20 0.00
N GLN A 280 2.16 11.88 -0.06
CA GLN A 280 3.34 11.53 0.73
C GLN A 280 3.19 12.11 2.13
N TYR A 281 3.30 11.25 3.15
CA TYR A 281 3.25 11.61 4.58
C TYR A 281 4.66 11.69 5.20
N LEU A 282 5.68 11.21 4.47
CA LEU A 282 7.09 11.25 4.85
C LEU A 282 7.95 11.35 3.57
N GLN A 283 9.20 11.80 3.71
CA GLN A 283 10.23 11.76 2.66
C GLN A 283 11.31 10.71 3.01
N LEU A 284 10.90 9.44 3.16
CA LEU A 284 11.76 8.40 3.73
C LEU A 284 13.02 8.16 2.90
N ARG A 285 12.94 8.27 1.55
CA ARG A 285 14.11 8.11 0.68
C ARG A 285 15.22 9.12 0.99
N GLU A 286 14.83 10.37 1.25
CA GLU A 286 15.79 11.42 1.58
C GLU A 286 16.41 11.20 2.96
N LEU A 287 15.60 10.83 3.94
CA LEU A 287 16.07 10.53 5.29
C LEU A 287 17.04 9.35 5.32
N LEU A 288 16.69 8.24 4.66
CA LEU A 288 17.56 7.06 4.59
C LEU A 288 18.85 7.36 3.82
N GLY A 289 18.75 8.09 2.70
CA GLY A 289 19.92 8.53 1.95
C GLY A 289 20.83 9.47 2.74
N GLY A 290 20.25 10.36 3.55
CA GLY A 290 20.98 11.23 4.47
C GLY A 290 21.73 10.44 5.54
N ALA A 291 21.05 9.51 6.21
CA ALA A 291 21.67 8.64 7.22
C ALA A 291 22.81 7.79 6.65
N ALA A 292 22.63 7.22 5.45
CA ALA A 292 23.66 6.44 4.78
C ALA A 292 24.90 7.29 4.44
N ARG A 293 24.71 8.54 3.99
CA ARG A 293 25.82 9.48 3.74
C ARG A 293 26.54 9.87 5.02
N ALA A 294 25.81 10.22 6.08
CA ALA A 294 26.41 10.58 7.37
C ALA A 294 27.26 9.42 7.92
N PHE A 295 26.74 8.19 7.89
CA PHE A 295 27.50 7.01 8.27
C PHE A 295 28.78 6.83 7.43
N ALA A 296 28.68 7.02 6.11
CA ALA A 296 29.83 6.93 5.23
C ALA A 296 30.88 8.03 5.52
N GLU A 297 30.45 9.25 5.79
CA GLU A 297 31.32 10.38 6.17
C GLU A 297 32.04 10.09 7.50
N ASP A 298 31.34 9.55 8.50
CA ASP A 298 31.95 9.17 9.78
C ASP A 298 33.00 8.06 9.61
N VAL A 299 32.75 7.06 8.76
CA VAL A 299 33.71 5.98 8.48
C VAL A 299 34.93 6.52 7.73
N VAL A 300 34.72 7.31 6.67
CA VAL A 300 35.83 7.87 5.86
C VAL A 300 36.66 8.85 6.67
N GLY A 301 36.03 9.63 7.56
CA GLY A 301 36.69 10.57 8.46
C GLY A 301 37.34 9.93 9.69
N GLY A 302 37.12 8.63 9.93
CA GLY A 302 37.61 7.92 11.10
C GLY A 302 36.91 8.30 12.42
N ALA A 303 35.73 8.92 12.35
CA ALA A 303 34.88 9.21 13.51
C ALA A 303 34.11 7.96 13.97
N PHE A 304 33.83 7.02 13.06
CA PHE A 304 33.25 5.72 13.37
C PHE A 304 34.17 4.55 12.98
N PRO A 305 34.32 3.52 13.83
CA PRO A 305 33.76 3.42 15.19
C PRO A 305 34.48 4.34 16.17
N ALA A 306 33.72 4.88 17.13
CA ALA A 306 34.27 5.56 18.30
C ALA A 306 34.65 4.54 19.41
N GLU A 307 35.33 5.00 20.46
CA GLU A 307 35.74 4.18 21.60
C GLU A 307 34.55 3.44 22.26
N GLU A 308 33.42 4.13 22.45
CA GLU A 308 32.18 3.56 23.01
C GLU A 308 31.55 2.45 22.14
N HIS A 309 31.97 2.35 20.88
CA HIS A 309 31.55 1.31 19.93
C HIS A 309 32.62 0.23 19.73
N THR A 310 33.71 0.26 20.50
CA THR A 310 34.89 -0.63 20.36
C THR A 310 35.03 -1.54 21.58
N PHE A 311 35.41 -2.81 21.36
CA PHE A 311 35.68 -3.79 22.43
C PHE A 311 37.18 -4.01 22.62
N HIS A 312 37.62 -4.22 23.87
CA HIS A 312 39.02 -4.43 24.26
C HIS A 312 39.20 -5.71 25.09
#